data_AF-A0A2V5RU08-F1
#
_entry.id   AF-A0A2V5RU08-F1
#
_cell.length_a   1.000
_cell.length_b   1.000
_cell.length_c   1.000
_cell.angle_alpha   90.00
_cell.angle_beta   90.00
_cell.angle_gamma   90.00
#
_symmetry.space_group_name_H-M   'P 1'
#
loop_
_entity.id
_entity.type
_entity.pdbx_description
1 polymer ?
#
loop_
_entity_poly.entity_id
_entity_poly.type
_entity_poly.pdbx_seq_one_letter_code
_entity_poly.pdbx_strand_id
1 'polypeptide(L)'
;MIRPLTRTPRGKAGRYKPMKTLTIFWIFVFDLILSSSSALGQHPSEAVKRGFSVIGVWRYQGGEEKAMEIHFLADHKAIFKGGYAFYNAVKWYFNPATAELRLIVPKMKQDDFKLFNQWTNTGLKINLKEKTIVYTLSDARLCFMGYFFEKEKK
;
A
#
# COMPACT_ATOMS: atom_id res chain seq x y z
N MET A 1 -13.47 -15.07 -67.19
CA MET A 1 -13.64 -13.61 -67.37
C MET A 1 -12.33 -12.93 -67.03
N ILE A 2 -11.68 -12.28 -68.01
CA ILE A 2 -10.31 -11.75 -67.93
C ILE A 2 -10.37 -10.22 -68.13
N ARG A 3 -9.79 -9.51 -67.14
CA ARG A 3 -9.15 -8.16 -67.08
C ARG A 3 -9.72 -6.95 -67.85
N PRO A 4 -9.83 -5.77 -67.21
CA PRO A 4 -9.95 -4.50 -67.89
C PRO A 4 -8.65 -3.68 -67.99
N LEU A 5 -8.52 -3.04 -69.16
CA LEU A 5 -8.18 -1.64 -69.47
C LEU A 5 -6.77 -1.05 -69.22
N THR A 6 -6.13 -0.88 -70.36
CA THR A 6 -5.15 0.08 -70.89
C THR A 6 -5.03 1.51 -70.31
N ARG A 7 -3.76 1.89 -70.10
CA ARG A 7 -2.99 3.11 -70.49
C ARG A 7 -3.45 4.55 -70.13
N THR A 8 -2.50 5.22 -69.45
CA THR A 8 -2.23 6.64 -69.15
C THR A 8 -1.97 7.52 -70.41
N PRO A 9 -1.95 8.89 -70.31
CA PRO A 9 -0.68 9.61 -70.09
C PRO A 9 -0.72 11.03 -69.45
N ARG A 10 0.48 11.46 -68.98
CA ARG A 10 1.06 12.84 -68.89
C ARG A 10 0.31 13.88 -68.03
N GLY A 11 0.90 14.57 -67.05
CA GLY A 11 2.30 14.90 -66.78
C GLY A 11 2.44 16.41 -66.60
N LYS A 12 3.13 16.89 -65.56
CA LYS A 12 4.22 17.89 -65.64
C LYS A 12 4.73 18.31 -64.25
N ALA A 13 6.02 18.62 -64.26
CA ALA A 13 6.90 18.91 -63.15
C ALA A 13 6.62 20.27 -62.47
N GLY A 14 6.95 20.35 -61.18
CA GLY A 14 6.96 21.58 -60.40
C GLY A 14 8.04 21.57 -59.33
N ARG A 15 9.25 21.97 -59.72
CA ARG A 15 10.32 22.68 -58.97
C ARG A 15 10.50 22.42 -57.47
N TYR A 16 11.69 21.95 -57.14
CA TYR A 16 12.38 22.28 -55.89
C TYR A 16 12.86 23.75 -55.91
N LYS A 17 12.63 24.49 -54.82
CA LYS A 17 13.65 25.40 -54.25
C LYS A 17 13.47 25.51 -52.72
N PRO A 18 14.58 25.52 -51.95
CA PRO A 18 14.58 25.53 -50.50
C PRO A 18 14.65 26.96 -49.95
N MET A 19 14.08 27.21 -48.76
CA MET A 19 14.71 27.90 -47.63
C MET A 19 13.70 28.40 -46.58
N LYS A 20 14.04 28.07 -45.33
CA LYS A 20 13.92 28.88 -44.11
C LYS A 20 12.53 29.20 -43.56
N THR A 21 12.04 28.25 -42.79
CA THR A 21 11.28 28.51 -41.54
C THR A 21 11.64 27.37 -40.57
N LEU A 22 12.90 27.27 -40.13
CA LEU A 22 13.32 27.74 -38.80
C LEU A 22 12.17 28.35 -37.97
N THR A 23 12.08 27.91 -36.71
CA THR A 23 11.26 28.48 -35.63
C THR A 23 9.93 27.78 -35.33
N ILE A 24 9.90 26.44 -35.24
CA ILE A 24 8.98 25.74 -34.33
C ILE A 24 9.67 24.47 -33.79
N PHE A 25 10.83 24.62 -33.12
CA PHE A 25 11.47 23.52 -32.40
C PHE A 25 12.21 23.98 -31.14
N TRP A 26 11.80 25.11 -30.56
CA TRP A 26 12.43 25.71 -29.38
C TRP A 26 11.44 26.00 -28.23
N ILE A 27 10.24 25.44 -28.26
CA ILE A 27 9.28 25.53 -27.14
C ILE A 27 9.33 24.29 -26.24
N PHE A 28 9.92 23.17 -26.70
CA PHE A 28 9.92 21.91 -25.93
C PHE A 28 11.18 21.65 -25.09
N VAL A 29 12.12 22.59 -24.98
CA VAL A 29 13.37 22.39 -24.22
C VAL A 29 13.58 23.42 -23.10
N PHE A 30 12.72 24.44 -22.97
CA PHE A 30 12.82 25.44 -21.89
C PHE A 30 11.82 25.24 -20.73
N ASP A 31 10.94 24.24 -20.80
CA ASP A 31 10.18 23.73 -19.63
C ASP A 31 10.93 22.61 -18.88
N LEU A 32 12.05 22.16 -19.43
CA LEU A 32 13.03 21.33 -18.74
C LEU A 32 14.12 22.30 -18.26
N ILE A 33 14.44 22.32 -16.97
CA ILE A 33 15.61 22.97 -16.32
C ILE A 33 15.32 24.15 -15.37
N LEU A 34 14.07 24.59 -15.15
CA LEU A 34 13.74 25.53 -14.06
C LEU A 34 12.58 25.04 -13.17
N SER A 35 12.73 23.84 -12.64
CA SER A 35 12.16 23.42 -11.35
C SER A 35 13.06 22.37 -10.70
N SER A 36 14.37 22.64 -10.70
CA SER A 36 15.25 22.03 -9.70
C SER A 36 15.02 22.75 -8.38
N SER A 37 14.68 21.97 -7.35
CA SER A 37 14.42 22.39 -5.97
C SER A 37 12.95 22.68 -5.62
N SER A 38 12.10 21.68 -5.76
CA SER A 38 11.29 21.34 -4.58
C SER A 38 11.74 19.96 -4.17
N ALA A 39 12.30 19.90 -2.96
CA ALA A 39 12.69 18.67 -2.31
C ALA A 39 11.63 17.61 -2.62
N LEU A 40 12.08 16.45 -3.09
CA LEU A 40 11.39 15.21 -2.85
C LEU A 40 11.45 15.02 -1.33
N GLY A 41 10.72 15.87 -0.61
CA GLY A 41 10.30 15.58 0.73
C GLY A 41 9.69 14.21 0.59
N GLN A 42 10.29 13.25 1.28
CA GLN A 42 9.52 12.22 1.93
C GLN A 42 8.25 12.94 2.39
N HIS A 43 7.16 12.81 1.66
CA HIS A 43 5.87 13.15 2.20
C HIS A 43 5.81 12.19 3.38
N PRO A 44 5.93 12.64 4.64
CA PRO A 44 5.47 11.76 5.67
C PRO A 44 4.01 11.61 5.31
N SER A 45 3.62 10.41 4.84
CA SER A 45 2.24 9.92 4.95
C SER A 45 1.75 10.52 6.24
N GLU A 46 0.86 11.51 6.15
CA GLU A 46 0.51 12.43 7.23
C GLU A 46 0.61 11.68 8.54
N ALA A 47 1.66 12.00 9.32
CA ALA A 47 2.00 11.28 10.54
C ALA A 47 0.70 10.97 11.26
N VAL A 48 0.34 9.68 11.32
CA VAL A 48 -0.94 9.15 11.78
C VAL A 48 -1.70 10.20 12.56
N LYS A 49 -2.70 10.82 11.89
CA LYS A 49 -3.42 12.02 12.35
C LYS A 49 -3.47 12.02 13.87
N ARG A 50 -2.92 13.07 14.50
CA ARG A 50 -3.00 13.31 15.96
C ARG A 50 -4.39 12.88 16.44
N GLY A 51 -4.50 11.73 17.10
CA GLY A 51 -5.79 11.15 17.52
C GLY A 51 -6.05 9.68 17.17
N PHE A 52 -5.18 8.99 16.42
CA PHE A 52 -5.36 7.54 16.23
C PHE A 52 -5.14 6.77 17.53
N SER A 53 -6.22 6.16 18.03
CA SER A 53 -6.19 5.31 19.22
C SER A 53 -6.26 3.85 18.79
N VAL A 54 -5.32 3.02 19.26
CA VAL A 54 -5.37 1.55 19.05
C VAL A 54 -6.44 0.91 19.95
N ILE A 55 -6.66 1.48 21.14
CA ILE A 55 -7.59 0.95 22.14
C ILE A 55 -9.00 0.85 21.56
N GLY A 56 -9.63 -0.30 21.79
CA GLY A 56 -10.99 -0.60 21.34
C GLY A 56 -11.11 -1.99 20.74
N VAL A 57 -12.29 -2.25 20.18
CA VAL A 57 -12.60 -3.51 19.50
C VAL A 57 -12.27 -3.36 18.02
N TRP A 58 -11.53 -4.31 17.49
CA TRP A 58 -11.23 -4.44 16.07
C TRP A 58 -11.92 -5.70 15.57
N ARG A 59 -12.77 -5.57 14.55
CA ARG A 59 -13.59 -6.65 14.03
C ARG A 59 -13.15 -7.03 12.63
N TYR A 60 -13.19 -8.34 12.36
CA TYR A 60 -13.15 -8.84 11.00
C TYR A 60 -14.47 -8.46 10.27
N GLN A 61 -14.36 -7.83 9.10
CA GLN A 61 -15.50 -7.21 8.39
C GLN A 61 -16.14 -8.07 7.28
N GLY A 62 -15.71 -9.33 7.05
CA GLY A 62 -16.16 -10.09 5.88
C GLY A 62 -16.37 -11.60 6.09
N GLY A 63 -16.70 -12.30 5.00
CA GLY A 63 -16.68 -13.77 4.88
C GLY A 63 -17.79 -14.57 5.58
N GLU A 64 -17.72 -15.89 5.43
CA GLU A 64 -18.64 -16.88 6.06
C GLU A 64 -18.16 -17.35 7.44
N GLU A 65 -16.97 -16.92 7.85
CA GLU A 65 -16.36 -17.31 9.10
C GLU A 65 -17.08 -16.73 10.31
N LYS A 66 -16.91 -17.38 11.47
CA LYS A 66 -17.44 -16.88 12.74
C LYS A 66 -16.89 -15.48 13.03
N ALA A 67 -17.69 -14.64 13.66
CA ALA A 67 -17.27 -13.32 14.11
C ALA A 67 -15.96 -13.42 14.92
N MET A 68 -14.94 -12.69 14.46
CA MET A 68 -13.61 -12.62 15.06
C MET A 68 -13.31 -11.19 15.48
N GLU A 69 -12.74 -11.02 16.66
CA GLU A 69 -12.41 -9.72 17.21
C GLU A 69 -11.05 -9.73 17.91
N ILE A 70 -10.38 -8.57 17.88
CA ILE A 70 -9.20 -8.26 18.66
C ILE A 70 -9.53 -7.08 19.56
N HIS A 71 -9.49 -7.28 20.87
CA HIS A 71 -9.77 -6.25 21.86
C HIS A 71 -8.45 -5.70 22.37
N PHE A 72 -8.13 -4.45 22.02
CA PHE A 72 -6.95 -3.76 22.54
C PHE A 72 -7.34 -2.98 23.79
N LEU A 73 -6.85 -3.41 24.95
CA LEU A 73 -7.13 -2.82 26.25
C LEU A 73 -6.06 -1.80 26.65
N ALA A 74 -6.41 -0.82 27.48
CA ALA A 74 -5.49 0.26 27.89
C ALA A 74 -4.27 -0.23 28.68
N ASP A 75 -4.31 -1.42 29.27
CA ASP A 75 -3.25 -2.02 30.09
C ASP A 75 -2.25 -2.86 29.28
N HIS A 76 -2.10 -2.58 27.99
CA HIS A 76 -1.24 -3.31 27.05
C HIS A 76 -1.62 -4.78 26.84
N LYS A 77 -2.84 -5.20 27.24
CA LYS A 77 -3.37 -6.52 26.91
C LYS A 77 -4.20 -6.48 25.64
N ALA A 78 -4.04 -7.51 24.83
CA ALA A 78 -4.92 -7.78 23.71
C ALA A 78 -5.64 -9.11 23.95
N ILE A 79 -6.92 -9.16 23.59
CA ILE A 79 -7.74 -10.36 23.73
C ILE A 79 -8.33 -10.70 22.36
N PHE A 80 -8.00 -11.89 21.85
CA PHE A 80 -8.71 -12.48 20.73
C PHE A 80 -10.04 -13.07 21.21
N LYS A 81 -11.13 -12.67 20.58
CA LYS A 81 -12.48 -13.24 20.76
C LYS A 81 -12.97 -13.82 19.44
N GLY A 82 -13.81 -14.85 19.53
CA GLY A 82 -14.09 -15.69 18.38
C GLY A 82 -12.86 -16.53 18.03
N GLY A 83 -12.59 -16.74 16.75
CA GLY A 83 -11.36 -17.38 16.28
C GLY A 83 -10.08 -16.88 16.99
N TYR A 84 -9.01 -17.69 16.91
CA TYR A 84 -7.70 -17.36 17.50
C TYR A 84 -7.63 -17.19 19.03
N ALA A 85 -8.72 -17.40 19.77
CA ALA A 85 -8.72 -17.33 21.24
C ALA A 85 -7.67 -18.25 21.92
N PHE A 86 -7.28 -19.34 21.25
CA PHE A 86 -6.23 -20.25 21.70
C PHE A 86 -4.84 -19.60 21.81
N TYR A 87 -4.60 -18.46 21.14
CA TYR A 87 -3.36 -17.70 21.24
C TYR A 87 -3.31 -16.67 22.39
N ASN A 88 -4.41 -16.41 23.10
CA ASN A 88 -4.41 -15.57 24.31
C ASN A 88 -3.46 -16.17 25.37
N ALA A 89 -2.63 -15.43 26.11
CA ALA A 89 -2.66 -14.02 26.47
C ALA A 89 -1.74 -13.12 25.62
N VAL A 90 -2.34 -12.27 24.78
CA VAL A 90 -1.62 -11.38 23.85
C VAL A 90 -1.30 -10.05 24.52
N LYS A 91 -0.16 -9.45 24.18
CA LYS A 91 0.20 -8.10 24.60
C LYS A 91 0.37 -7.18 23.40
N TRP A 92 0.17 -5.89 23.60
CA TRP A 92 0.35 -4.90 22.55
C TRP A 92 1.05 -3.62 23.02
N TYR A 93 1.78 -2.99 22.11
CA TYR A 93 2.42 -1.69 22.29
C TYR A 93 2.29 -0.87 21.02
N PHE A 94 2.04 0.42 21.15
CA PHE A 94 1.94 1.33 20.01
C PHE A 94 2.92 2.48 20.16
N ASN A 95 3.70 2.73 19.12
CA ASN A 95 4.53 3.91 19.01
C ASN A 95 3.82 4.94 18.11
N PRO A 96 3.25 6.02 18.66
CA PRO A 96 2.55 7.02 17.87
C PRO A 96 3.47 7.83 16.96
N ALA A 97 4.76 7.92 17.27
CA ALA A 97 5.72 8.65 16.44
C ALA A 97 5.99 7.94 15.10
N THR A 98 5.94 6.61 15.10
CA THR A 98 6.23 5.78 13.91
C THR A 98 5.01 5.04 13.38
N ALA A 99 3.84 5.21 14.00
CA ALA A 99 2.63 4.43 13.72
C ALA A 99 2.79 2.92 13.87
N GLU A 100 3.82 2.45 14.59
CA GLU A 100 4.10 1.02 14.73
C GLU A 100 3.30 0.42 15.89
N LEU A 101 2.40 -0.51 15.57
CA LEU A 101 1.72 -1.40 16.52
C LEU A 101 2.46 -2.72 16.60
N ARG A 102 3.00 -3.05 17.77
CA ARG A 102 3.59 -4.35 18.08
C ARG A 102 2.59 -5.22 18.82
N LEU A 103 2.30 -6.40 18.28
CA LEU A 103 1.59 -7.50 18.93
C LEU A 103 2.60 -8.57 19.38
N ILE A 104 2.45 -9.06 20.61
CA ILE A 104 3.25 -10.16 21.17
C ILE A 104 2.32 -11.34 21.44
N VAL A 105 2.55 -12.46 20.76
CA VAL A 105 1.66 -13.63 20.75
C VAL A 105 2.42 -14.86 21.27
N PRO A 106 2.65 -14.98 22.60
CA PRO A 106 3.60 -15.94 23.15
C PRO A 106 3.21 -17.41 22.92
N LYS A 107 1.92 -17.71 22.78
CA LYS A 107 1.42 -19.07 22.53
C LYS A 107 1.51 -19.50 21.06
N MET A 108 1.84 -18.60 20.15
CA MET A 108 1.90 -18.92 18.73
C MET A 108 3.17 -19.71 18.38
N LYS A 109 3.01 -20.81 17.64
CA LYS A 109 4.14 -21.66 17.24
C LYS A 109 4.97 -20.95 16.19
N GLN A 110 6.27 -21.25 16.14
CA GLN A 110 7.17 -20.57 15.21
C GLN A 110 6.76 -20.78 13.73
N ASP A 111 6.23 -21.95 13.39
CA ASP A 111 5.75 -22.22 12.04
C ASP A 111 4.50 -21.42 11.68
N ASP A 112 3.62 -21.15 12.63
CA ASP A 112 2.44 -20.30 12.42
C ASP A 112 2.87 -18.86 12.05
N PHE A 113 3.99 -18.37 12.60
CA PHE A 113 4.53 -17.05 12.24
C PHE A 113 4.97 -16.98 10.77
N LYS A 114 5.35 -18.11 10.14
CA LYS A 114 5.76 -18.11 8.73
C LYS A 114 4.61 -17.73 7.80
N LEU A 115 3.37 -17.94 8.21
CA LEU A 115 2.19 -17.50 7.45
C LEU A 115 2.21 -15.99 7.23
N PHE A 116 2.76 -15.22 8.18
CA PHE A 116 2.82 -13.77 8.09
C PHE A 116 3.79 -13.26 7.01
N ASN A 117 4.71 -14.09 6.52
CA ASN A 117 5.67 -13.70 5.48
C ASN A 117 4.97 -13.23 4.19
N GLN A 118 3.75 -13.75 3.94
CA GLN A 118 2.94 -13.37 2.78
C GLN A 118 2.53 -11.89 2.77
N TRP A 119 2.54 -11.22 3.95
CA TRP A 119 2.18 -9.81 4.09
C TRP A 119 3.38 -8.91 4.42
N THR A 120 4.61 -9.40 4.34
CA THR A 120 5.80 -8.57 4.64
C THR A 120 5.91 -7.32 3.76
N ASN A 121 5.45 -7.41 2.50
CA ASN A 121 5.42 -6.30 1.56
C ASN A 121 4.42 -5.18 1.94
N THR A 122 3.55 -5.38 2.95
CA THR A 122 2.58 -4.37 3.41
C THR A 122 3.09 -3.53 4.58
N GLY A 123 4.38 -3.65 4.93
CA GLY A 123 4.95 -2.99 6.12
C GLY A 123 4.78 -3.79 7.41
N LEU A 124 4.43 -5.08 7.29
CA LEU A 124 4.41 -6.04 8.39
C LEU A 124 5.81 -6.63 8.62
N LYS A 125 6.26 -6.63 9.87
CA LYS A 125 7.53 -7.25 10.29
C LYS A 125 7.25 -8.31 11.34
N ILE A 126 7.98 -9.41 11.34
CA ILE A 126 7.88 -10.45 12.38
C ILE A 126 9.23 -10.72 13.04
N ASN A 127 9.20 -11.05 14.33
CA ASN A 127 10.34 -11.61 15.05
C ASN A 127 9.93 -12.94 15.69
N LEU A 128 10.47 -14.03 15.14
CA LEU A 128 10.16 -15.40 15.56
C LEU A 128 10.60 -15.70 17.00
N LYS A 129 11.73 -15.12 17.42
CA LYS A 129 12.33 -15.34 18.75
C LYS A 129 11.51 -14.66 19.83
N GLU A 130 11.11 -13.42 19.57
CA GLU A 130 10.33 -12.62 20.52
C GLU A 130 8.81 -12.86 20.39
N LYS A 131 8.38 -13.64 19.40
CA LYS A 131 6.97 -13.91 19.10
C LYS A 131 6.19 -12.63 18.83
N THR A 132 6.80 -11.73 18.06
CA THR A 132 6.22 -10.41 17.77
C THR A 132 5.84 -10.24 16.31
N ILE A 133 4.76 -9.49 16.11
CA ILE A 133 4.28 -9.02 14.81
C ILE A 133 4.16 -7.50 14.93
N VAL A 134 4.81 -6.77 14.03
CA VAL A 134 4.83 -5.31 14.01
C VAL A 134 4.11 -4.84 12.76
N TYR A 135 3.09 -4.02 12.94
CA TYR A 135 2.29 -3.40 11.90
C TYR A 135 2.61 -1.92 11.83
N THR A 136 2.75 -1.38 10.62
CA THR A 136 2.72 0.06 10.40
C THR A 136 1.27 0.44 10.10
N LEU A 137 0.60 1.14 11.02
CA LEU A 137 -0.83 1.44 10.89
C LEU A 137 -1.06 2.74 10.12
N SER A 138 -1.08 2.69 8.78
CA SER A 138 -1.48 3.82 7.94
C SER A 138 -3.00 4.03 7.93
N ASP A 139 -3.78 2.94 7.81
CA ASP A 139 -5.21 3.00 7.46
C ASP A 139 -6.15 2.39 8.51
N ALA A 140 -5.73 2.28 9.77
CA ALA A 140 -6.53 1.65 10.84
C ALA A 140 -6.97 0.20 10.55
N ARG A 141 -6.18 -0.52 9.75
CA ARG A 141 -6.41 -1.91 9.35
C ARG A 141 -5.26 -2.80 9.82
N LEU A 142 -5.57 -4.02 10.21
CA LEU A 142 -4.58 -5.00 10.66
C LEU A 142 -4.88 -6.37 10.04
N CYS A 143 -3.88 -7.00 9.41
CA CYS A 143 -4.00 -8.36 8.88
C CYS A 143 -3.47 -9.37 9.89
N PHE A 144 -4.32 -10.22 10.46
CA PHE A 144 -3.90 -11.31 11.32
C PHE A 144 -4.21 -12.65 10.67
N MET A 145 -3.17 -13.40 10.29
CA MET A 145 -3.28 -14.72 9.65
C MET A 145 -4.23 -14.74 8.43
N GLY A 146 -4.19 -13.68 7.61
CA GLY A 146 -5.01 -13.56 6.39
C GLY A 146 -6.37 -12.88 6.59
N TYR A 147 -6.77 -12.60 7.83
CA TYR A 147 -8.01 -11.89 8.13
C TYR A 147 -7.75 -10.42 8.43
N PHE A 148 -8.47 -9.54 7.76
CA PHE A 148 -8.35 -8.10 7.93
C PHE A 148 -9.32 -7.58 8.99
N PHE A 149 -8.76 -7.03 10.07
CA PHE A 149 -9.47 -6.43 11.16
C PHE A 149 -9.48 -4.91 10.99
N GLU A 150 -10.65 -4.31 11.19
CA GLU A 150 -10.83 -2.86 11.22
C GLU A 150 -11.32 -2.43 12.59
N LYS A 151 -10.86 -1.27 13.06
CA LYS A 151 -11.35 -0.71 14.31
C LYS A 151 -12.85 -0.37 14.20
N GLU A 152 -13.64 -0.82 15.18
CA GLU A 152 -15.04 -0.44 15.30
C GLU A 152 -15.16 1.08 15.47
N LYS A 153 -15.92 1.72 14.58
CA LYS A 153 -16.29 3.13 14.70
C LYS A 153 -17.43 3.23 15.71
N LYS A 154 -17.20 3.95 16.80
CA LYS A 154 -18.24 4.33 17.76
C LYS A 154 -19.02 5.53 17.25
#